data_AF-A0A2N8DWW0-F1
#
_entry.id   AF-A0A2N8DWW0-F1
#
_cell.length_a   1.000
_cell.length_b   1.000
_cell.length_c   1.000
_cell.angle_alpha   90.00
_cell.angle_beta   90.00
_cell.angle_gamma   90.00
#
_symmetry.space_group_name_H-M   'P 1'
#
loop_
_entity.id
_entity.type
_entity.pdbx_description
1 polymer ?
#
loop_
_entity_poly.entity_id
_entity_poly.type
_entity_poly.pdbx_seq_one_letter_code
_entity_poly.pdbx_strand_id
1 'polypeptide(L)'
;MNLSEPRELAPLLEAFLLASGKPQTLERLYELFEEGERPEPPVFKKALTLLGKSCEGRAFELVEVASGYRLQIREKFAPWVGRLWEERPQRYSRALLETMALIAYRQPITRGEIEDVRGVAVNTNIVKTLMEREWIRIVGYRDVPGKPAMFATTKLFLDHFNLKSLDELPPLAELREIEPDPVLDFDDAPVPPGLQELADASAEPEEPKEETSFHTLLLELDSMEEGIKTDFDDLLRDVADGEPMRSGFESDSVEAPVEAEPEAEPEDDFEPESEFEPEFEPEPEPEQEDDVLGVAEAREKLLAAVARLEQPAPEPSAEEELSEEEAEARALAEAIEAERREFED
;
A
#
# COMPACT_ATOMS: atom_id res chain seq x y z
N MET A 1 13.08 -34.45 14.52
CA MET A 1 13.03 -32.99 14.67
C MET A 1 11.94 -32.73 15.69
N ASN A 2 12.28 -32.22 16.86
CA ASN A 2 11.35 -31.90 17.92
C ASN A 2 10.74 -30.52 17.63
N LEU A 3 9.54 -30.51 17.05
CA LEU A 3 8.82 -29.29 16.68
C LEU A 3 8.33 -28.48 17.88
N SER A 4 8.38 -29.07 19.09
CA SER A 4 8.12 -28.40 20.36
C SER A 4 9.29 -27.54 20.84
N GLU A 5 10.50 -27.73 20.30
CA GLU A 5 11.67 -26.92 20.66
C GLU A 5 11.84 -25.72 19.72
N PRO A 6 11.84 -24.48 20.23
CA PRO A 6 11.97 -23.29 19.39
C PRO A 6 13.24 -23.25 18.52
N ARG A 7 14.33 -23.89 18.98
CA ARG A 7 15.62 -23.93 18.28
C ARG A 7 15.60 -24.85 17.06
N GLU A 8 14.87 -25.95 17.12
CA GLU A 8 14.68 -26.85 15.98
C GLU A 8 13.58 -26.36 15.04
N LEU A 9 12.58 -25.67 15.58
CA LEU A 9 11.50 -25.08 14.78
C LEU A 9 11.98 -23.89 13.93
N ALA A 10 12.91 -23.07 14.42
CA ALA A 10 13.37 -21.87 13.70
C ALA A 10 13.96 -22.17 12.30
N PRO A 11 14.87 -23.14 12.10
CA PRO A 11 15.35 -23.54 10.77
C PRO A 11 14.25 -24.07 9.84
N LEU A 12 13.22 -24.73 10.40
CA LEU A 12 12.09 -25.21 9.61
C LEU A 12 11.23 -24.03 9.11
N LEU A 13 10.99 -23.04 9.97
CA LEU A 13 10.32 -21.79 9.58
C LEU A 13 11.14 -21.00 8.56
N GLU A 14 12.47 -20.98 8.71
CA GLU A 14 13.38 -20.41 7.71
C GLU A 14 13.18 -21.08 6.35
N ALA A 15 13.12 -22.42 6.31
CA ALA A 15 12.89 -23.18 5.09
C ALA A 15 11.53 -22.88 4.45
N PHE A 16 10.46 -22.78 5.24
CA PHE A 16 9.12 -22.42 4.72
C PHE A 16 9.09 -21.00 4.14
N LEU A 17 9.64 -20.03 4.86
CA LEU A 17 9.66 -18.64 4.40
C LEU A 17 10.52 -18.49 3.15
N LEU A 18 11.68 -19.14 3.10
CA LEU A 18 12.57 -19.12 1.94
C LEU A 18 11.93 -19.77 0.71
N ALA A 19 11.22 -20.89 0.88
CA ALA A 19 10.54 -21.58 -0.21
C ALA A 19 9.32 -20.82 -0.73
N SER A 20 8.62 -20.06 0.13
CA SER A 20 7.36 -19.41 -0.23
C SER A 20 7.53 -18.19 -1.16
N GLY A 21 8.64 -17.47 -1.05
CA GLY A 21 8.91 -16.25 -1.83
C GLY A 21 7.90 -15.09 -1.63
N LYS A 22 6.96 -15.21 -0.69
CA LYS A 22 5.90 -14.24 -0.38
C LYS A 22 5.65 -14.19 1.12
N PRO A 23 5.14 -13.06 1.67
CA PRO A 23 4.72 -13.01 3.07
C PRO A 23 3.78 -14.16 3.43
N GLN A 24 4.03 -14.81 4.58
CA GLN A 24 3.19 -15.87 5.12
C GLN A 24 2.57 -15.44 6.44
N THR A 25 1.25 -15.55 6.56
CA THR A 25 0.55 -15.34 7.82
C THR A 25 0.89 -16.46 8.80
N LEU A 26 0.78 -16.17 10.11
CA LEU A 26 0.97 -17.19 11.14
C LEU A 26 0.00 -18.35 10.94
N GLU A 27 -1.27 -18.05 10.66
CA GLU A 27 -2.32 -19.03 10.36
C GLU A 27 -1.92 -19.97 9.23
N ARG A 28 -1.42 -19.41 8.12
CA ARG A 28 -0.98 -20.21 6.99
C ARG A 28 0.20 -21.11 7.33
N LEU A 29 1.16 -20.61 8.11
CA LEU A 29 2.28 -21.42 8.57
C LEU A 29 1.80 -22.54 9.52
N TYR A 30 0.79 -22.30 10.37
CA TYR A 30 0.21 -23.34 11.22
C TYR A 30 -0.47 -24.46 10.44
N GLU A 31 -1.11 -24.14 9.33
CA GLU A 31 -1.78 -25.11 8.45
C GLU A 31 -0.79 -26.09 7.78
N LEU A 32 0.50 -25.76 7.72
CA LEU A 32 1.52 -26.64 7.15
C LEU A 32 1.88 -27.81 8.08
N PHE A 33 1.50 -27.73 9.37
CA PHE A 33 1.74 -28.78 10.35
C PHE A 33 0.50 -29.66 10.51
N GLU A 34 0.72 -30.98 10.61
CA GLU A 34 -0.33 -31.93 10.97
C GLU A 34 -0.81 -31.71 12.42
N GLU A 35 -2.03 -32.12 12.76
CA GLU A 35 -2.66 -31.84 14.06
C GLU A 35 -1.83 -32.35 15.26
N GLY A 36 -1.11 -33.46 15.11
CA GLY A 36 -0.25 -34.03 16.16
C GLY A 36 1.15 -33.38 16.28
N GLU A 37 1.56 -32.62 15.27
CA GLU A 37 2.90 -32.03 15.15
C GLU A 37 2.89 -30.51 15.34
N ARG A 38 1.69 -29.91 15.44
CA ARG A 38 1.52 -28.46 15.53
C ARG A 38 2.14 -27.92 16.84
N PRO A 39 3.13 -27.01 16.74
CA PRO A 39 3.70 -26.36 17.92
C PRO A 39 2.67 -25.48 18.63
N GLU A 40 2.80 -25.33 19.95
CA GLU A 40 1.99 -24.37 20.70
C GLU A 40 2.27 -22.92 20.23
N PRO A 41 1.26 -22.03 20.25
CA PRO A 41 1.43 -20.62 19.90
C PRO A 41 2.63 -19.87 20.52
N PRO A 42 2.92 -20.00 21.83
CA PRO A 42 4.08 -19.35 22.44
C PRO A 42 5.42 -19.89 21.92
N VAL A 43 5.51 -21.19 21.62
CA VAL A 43 6.73 -21.81 21.08
C VAL A 43 7.01 -21.27 19.68
N PHE A 44 5.97 -21.15 18.87
CA PHE A 44 6.05 -20.64 17.51
C PHE A 44 6.55 -19.18 17.46
N LYS A 45 5.97 -18.30 18.27
CA LYS A 45 6.42 -16.89 18.38
C LYS A 45 7.88 -16.81 18.84
N LYS A 46 8.26 -17.62 19.83
CA LYS A 46 9.67 -17.71 20.28
C LYS A 46 10.59 -18.18 19.16
N ALA A 47 10.18 -19.15 18.34
CA ALA A 47 10.96 -19.63 17.21
C ALA A 47 11.18 -18.53 16.16
N LEU A 48 10.15 -17.73 15.84
CA LEU A 48 10.29 -16.57 14.95
C LEU A 48 11.24 -15.50 15.52
N THR A 49 11.16 -15.21 16.82
CA THR A 49 12.11 -14.29 17.47
C THR A 49 13.54 -14.81 17.41
N LEU A 50 13.75 -16.11 17.63
CA LEU A 50 15.06 -16.75 17.50
C LEU A 50 15.57 -16.72 16.06
N LEU A 51 14.68 -16.96 15.09
CA LEU A 51 15.00 -16.87 13.67
C LEU A 51 15.48 -15.45 13.32
N GLY A 52 14.73 -14.42 13.74
CA GLY A 52 15.12 -13.02 13.54
C GLY A 52 16.52 -12.71 14.08
N LYS A 53 16.80 -13.13 15.32
CA LYS A 53 18.15 -13.00 15.91
C LYS A 53 19.22 -13.77 15.14
N SER A 54 18.90 -14.96 14.64
CA SER A 54 19.85 -15.76 13.86
C SER A 54 20.18 -15.16 12.48
N CYS A 55 19.31 -14.27 11.97
CA CYS A 55 19.53 -13.50 10.75
C CYS A 55 20.40 -12.24 10.97
N GLU A 56 20.74 -11.90 12.22
CA GLU A 56 21.67 -10.82 12.52
C GLU A 56 23.05 -11.11 11.89
N GLY A 57 23.61 -10.13 11.20
CA GLY A 57 24.88 -10.28 10.47
C GLY A 57 24.79 -11.04 9.12
N ARG A 58 23.63 -11.60 8.74
CA ARG A 58 23.43 -12.24 7.43
C ARG A 58 23.04 -11.25 6.34
N ALA A 59 23.04 -11.73 5.08
CA ALA A 59 22.64 -10.92 3.92
C ALA A 59 21.13 -10.64 3.85
N PHE A 60 20.33 -11.50 4.48
CA PHE A 60 18.88 -11.41 4.56
C PHE A 60 18.43 -11.18 6.00
N GLU A 61 17.18 -10.77 6.15
CA GLU A 61 16.53 -10.49 7.42
C GLU A 61 15.08 -10.96 7.41
N LEU A 62 14.56 -11.24 8.61
CA LEU A 62 13.16 -11.57 8.82
C LEU A 62 12.39 -10.27 9.09
N VAL A 63 11.41 -9.98 8.23
CA VAL A 63 10.55 -8.80 8.37
C VAL A 63 9.10 -9.25 8.54
N GLU A 64 8.42 -8.60 9.47
CA GLU A 64 6.97 -8.72 9.65
C GLU A 64 6.31 -7.55 8.94
N VAL A 65 5.41 -7.86 8.01
CA VAL A 65 4.59 -6.93 7.23
C VAL A 65 3.11 -7.20 7.47
N ALA A 66 2.22 -6.35 6.94
CA ALA A 66 0.78 -6.47 7.11
C ALA A 66 0.21 -7.86 6.70
N SER A 67 0.79 -8.49 5.68
CA SER A 67 0.40 -9.85 5.24
C SER A 67 1.14 -10.99 5.93
N GLY A 68 2.01 -10.70 6.90
CA GLY A 68 2.70 -11.71 7.72
C GLY A 68 4.23 -11.61 7.66
N TYR A 69 4.93 -12.73 7.80
CA TYR A 69 6.39 -12.77 7.87
C TYR A 69 7.00 -13.12 6.52
N ARG A 70 8.12 -12.49 6.16
CA ARG A 70 8.95 -12.87 5.00
C ARG A 70 10.44 -12.73 5.29
N LEU A 71 11.24 -13.50 4.55
CA LEU A 71 12.68 -13.28 4.45
C LEU A 71 12.96 -12.38 3.25
N GLN A 72 13.71 -11.31 3.46
CA GLN A 72 14.11 -10.40 2.40
C GLN A 72 15.57 -10.02 2.51
N ILE A 73 16.17 -9.59 1.39
CA ILE A 73 17.56 -9.14 1.38
C ILE A 73 17.63 -7.76 2.03
N ARG A 74 18.65 -7.54 2.88
CA ARG A 74 18.85 -6.24 3.54
C ARG A 74 19.09 -5.15 2.50
N GLU A 75 18.54 -3.97 2.76
CA GLU A 75 18.62 -2.81 1.85
C GLU A 75 20.05 -2.46 1.44
N LYS A 76 21.02 -2.61 2.36
CA LYS A 76 22.45 -2.38 2.07
C LYS A 76 23.01 -3.17 0.90
N PHE A 77 22.37 -4.27 0.47
CA PHE A 77 22.80 -5.06 -0.69
C PHE A 77 22.00 -4.76 -1.96
N ALA A 78 20.94 -3.94 -1.89
CA ALA A 78 20.05 -3.65 -3.01
C ALA A 78 20.78 -3.19 -4.30
N PRO A 79 21.84 -2.34 -4.26
CA PRO A 79 22.54 -1.92 -5.47
C PRO A 79 23.25 -3.04 -6.24
N TRP A 80 23.61 -4.14 -5.56
CA TRP A 80 24.25 -5.30 -6.17
C TRP A 80 23.23 -6.32 -6.63
N VAL A 81 22.24 -6.61 -5.80
CA VAL A 81 21.14 -7.54 -6.12
C VAL A 81 20.36 -7.02 -7.34
N GLY A 82 20.16 -5.70 -7.43
CA GLY A 82 19.53 -5.03 -8.56
C GLY A 82 20.17 -5.34 -9.92
N ARG A 83 21.46 -5.68 -9.96
CA ARG A 83 22.19 -6.03 -11.19
C ARG A 83 21.87 -7.43 -11.71
N LEU A 84 21.22 -8.27 -10.91
CA LEU A 84 20.81 -9.62 -11.30
C LEU A 84 19.69 -9.59 -12.35
N TRP A 85 18.88 -8.52 -12.36
CA TRP A 85 17.82 -8.33 -13.33
C TRP A 85 18.35 -7.57 -14.54
N GLU A 86 18.15 -8.13 -15.74
CA GLU A 86 18.56 -7.52 -17.02
C GLU A 86 17.80 -6.22 -17.29
N GLU A 87 16.53 -6.17 -16.88
CA GLU A 87 15.68 -4.99 -17.04
C GLU A 87 15.57 -4.26 -15.70
N ARG A 88 15.92 -2.97 -15.70
CA ARG A 88 15.74 -2.12 -14.52
C ARG A 88 14.25 -1.89 -14.31
N PRO A 89 13.71 -2.13 -13.10
CA PRO A 89 12.32 -1.81 -12.82
C PRO A 89 12.09 -0.32 -13.05
N GLN A 90 11.02 0.01 -13.79
CA GLN A 90 10.69 1.37 -14.14
C GLN A 90 10.48 2.21 -12.88
N ARG A 91 11.23 3.32 -12.76
CA ARG A 91 11.14 4.21 -11.61
C ARG A 91 9.77 4.89 -11.58
N TYR A 92 9.21 5.05 -10.38
CA TYR A 92 7.96 5.77 -10.21
C TYR A 92 8.18 7.28 -10.31
N SER A 93 7.27 7.97 -10.98
CA SER A 93 7.32 9.43 -11.06
C SER A 93 7.02 10.06 -9.71
N ARG A 94 7.59 11.24 -9.46
CA ARG A 94 7.34 12.01 -8.25
C ARG A 94 5.85 12.29 -8.03
N ALA A 95 5.13 12.63 -9.10
CA ALA A 95 3.69 12.88 -9.02
C ALA A 95 2.88 11.65 -8.55
N LEU A 96 3.31 10.44 -8.93
CA LEU A 96 2.69 9.19 -8.46
C LEU A 96 2.94 8.98 -6.97
N LEU A 97 4.19 9.14 -6.53
CA LEU A 97 4.56 8.99 -5.12
C LEU A 97 3.88 10.03 -4.23
N GLU A 98 3.80 11.29 -4.66
CA GLU A 98 3.07 12.36 -3.96
C GLU A 98 1.57 12.05 -3.83
N THR A 99 0.94 11.59 -4.91
CA THR A 99 -0.49 11.23 -4.91
C THR A 99 -0.73 10.06 -3.96
N MET A 100 0.12 9.04 -3.99
CA MET A 100 0.03 7.88 -3.10
C MET A 100 0.25 8.28 -1.63
N ALA A 101 1.22 9.14 -1.34
CA ALA A 101 1.47 9.63 0.01
C ALA A 101 0.23 10.37 0.55
N LEU A 102 -0.40 11.24 -0.25
CA LEU A 102 -1.64 11.90 0.15
C LEU A 102 -2.76 10.91 0.49
N ILE A 103 -2.91 9.85 -0.30
CA ILE A 103 -3.89 8.79 -0.02
C ILE A 103 -3.54 8.09 1.30
N ALA A 104 -2.28 7.73 1.53
CA ALA A 104 -1.87 7.02 2.75
C ALA A 104 -2.15 7.83 4.03
N TYR A 105 -1.85 9.14 4.04
CA TYR A 105 -2.01 9.99 5.22
C TYR A 105 -3.41 10.59 5.40
N ARG A 106 -4.25 10.66 4.35
CA ARG A 106 -5.57 11.31 4.41
C ARG A 106 -6.74 10.44 4.00
N GLN A 107 -6.54 9.13 3.82
CA GLN A 107 -7.64 8.21 3.54
C GLN A 107 -8.74 8.27 4.62
N PRO A 108 -10.02 8.15 4.25
CA PRO A 108 -10.54 8.02 2.89
C PRO A 108 -10.61 9.37 2.16
N ILE A 109 -9.98 9.46 0.98
CA ILE A 109 -9.85 10.72 0.21
C ILE A 109 -10.34 10.57 -1.24
N THR A 110 -10.96 11.61 -1.79
CA THR A 110 -11.45 11.68 -3.17
C THR A 110 -10.43 12.30 -4.12
N ARG A 111 -10.60 12.09 -5.44
CA ARG A 111 -9.70 12.72 -6.44
C ARG A 111 -9.67 14.25 -6.33
N GLY A 112 -10.83 14.88 -6.10
CA GLY A 112 -10.92 16.34 -5.97
C GLY A 112 -10.13 16.86 -4.77
N GLU A 113 -10.26 16.22 -3.61
CA GLU A 113 -9.50 16.58 -2.40
C GLU A 113 -7.98 16.42 -2.60
N ILE A 114 -7.53 15.44 -3.40
CA ILE A 114 -6.11 15.30 -3.75
C ILE A 114 -5.65 16.48 -4.64
N GLU A 115 -6.45 16.86 -5.64
CA GLU A 115 -6.16 17.98 -6.54
C GLU A 115 -6.11 19.31 -5.78
N ASP A 116 -7.03 19.53 -4.84
CA ASP A 116 -7.08 20.72 -4.00
C ASP A 116 -5.82 20.87 -3.13
N VAL A 117 -5.33 19.77 -2.55
CA VAL A 117 -4.11 19.79 -1.72
C VAL A 117 -2.85 19.98 -2.57
N ARG A 118 -2.79 19.38 -3.76
CA ARG A 118 -1.62 19.49 -4.66
C ARG A 118 -1.59 20.80 -5.44
N GLY A 119 -2.73 21.48 -5.59
CA GLY A 119 -2.87 22.68 -6.42
C GLY A 119 -2.73 22.44 -7.93
N VAL A 120 -2.68 21.17 -8.36
CA VAL A 120 -2.56 20.76 -9.77
C VAL A 120 -3.45 19.55 -10.04
N ALA A 121 -3.95 19.44 -11.27
CA ALA A 121 -4.76 18.31 -11.70
C ALA A 121 -3.98 16.99 -11.58
N VAL A 122 -4.64 15.94 -11.09
CA VAL A 122 -4.05 14.61 -10.98
C VAL A 122 -4.33 13.87 -12.28
N ASN A 123 -3.28 13.40 -12.94
CA ASN A 123 -3.44 12.59 -14.15
C ASN A 123 -4.22 11.30 -13.81
N THR A 124 -5.31 11.06 -14.53
CA THR A 124 -6.15 9.85 -14.39
C THR A 124 -5.34 8.55 -14.47
N ASN A 125 -4.27 8.53 -15.28
CA ASN A 125 -3.39 7.38 -15.39
C ASN A 125 -2.67 7.04 -14.07
N ILE A 126 -2.35 8.03 -13.23
CA ILE A 126 -1.70 7.78 -11.93
C ILE A 126 -2.62 6.97 -11.03
N VAL A 127 -3.89 7.41 -10.90
CA VAL A 127 -4.89 6.70 -10.09
C VAL A 127 -5.11 5.29 -10.64
N LYS A 128 -5.19 5.16 -11.97
CA LYS A 128 -5.32 3.87 -12.65
C LYS A 128 -4.16 2.93 -12.34
N THR A 129 -2.91 3.40 -12.46
CA THR A 129 -1.71 2.61 -12.15
C THR A 129 -1.66 2.21 -10.68
N LEU A 130 -2.05 3.09 -9.74
CA LEU A 130 -2.10 2.75 -8.32
C LEU A 130 -3.15 1.67 -8.01
N MET A 131 -4.29 1.67 -8.72
CA MET A 131 -5.32 0.62 -8.60
C MET A 131 -4.90 -0.69 -9.27
N GLU A 132 -4.30 -0.64 -10.47
CA GLU A 132 -3.80 -1.82 -11.20
C GLU A 132 -2.70 -2.55 -10.42
N ARG A 133 -1.89 -1.81 -9.65
CA ARG A 133 -0.89 -2.37 -8.72
C ARG A 133 -1.47 -2.77 -7.38
N GLU A 134 -2.79 -2.66 -7.21
CA GLU A 134 -3.51 -2.94 -5.97
C GLU A 134 -2.97 -2.21 -4.73
N TRP A 135 -2.29 -1.07 -4.89
CA TRP A 135 -1.81 -0.27 -3.75
C TRP A 135 -2.94 0.55 -3.13
N ILE A 136 -3.91 0.93 -3.95
CA ILE A 136 -5.13 1.62 -3.50
C ILE A 136 -6.37 0.87 -3.99
N ARG A 137 -7.47 1.07 -3.28
CA ARG A 137 -8.79 0.56 -3.62
C ARG A 137 -9.86 1.61 -3.37
N ILE A 138 -11.02 1.43 -3.99
CA ILE A 138 -12.20 2.24 -3.71
C ILE A 138 -12.87 1.67 -2.45
N VAL A 139 -13.09 2.53 -1.45
CA VAL A 139 -13.79 2.15 -0.19
C VAL A 139 -15.25 2.56 -0.17
N GLY A 140 -15.65 3.48 -1.05
CA GLY A 140 -17.01 3.99 -1.15
C GLY A 140 -17.08 5.23 -2.01
N TYR A 141 -18.22 5.91 -1.97
CA TYR A 141 -18.47 7.15 -2.71
C TYR A 141 -18.93 8.23 -1.75
N ARG A 142 -18.45 9.47 -1.93
CA ARG A 142 -18.83 10.62 -1.09
C ARG A 142 -20.24 11.09 -1.46
N ASP A 143 -21.05 11.48 -0.48
CA ASP A 143 -22.40 12.00 -0.70
C ASP A 143 -22.39 13.51 -1.04
N VAL A 144 -21.81 13.83 -2.20
CA VAL A 144 -21.77 15.17 -2.79
C VAL A 144 -22.16 15.08 -4.27
N PRO A 145 -22.54 16.19 -4.94
CA PRO A 145 -22.88 16.16 -6.36
C PRO A 145 -21.79 15.48 -7.20
N GLY A 146 -22.19 14.50 -8.01
CA GLY A 146 -21.28 13.66 -8.81
C GLY A 146 -20.75 12.41 -8.11
N LYS A 147 -21.07 12.20 -6.82
CA LYS A 147 -20.71 11.02 -6.01
C LYS A 147 -19.29 10.50 -6.29
N PRO A 148 -18.24 11.29 -6.02
CA PRO A 148 -16.88 10.90 -6.34
C PRO A 148 -16.43 9.70 -5.50
N ALA A 149 -15.64 8.82 -6.11
CA ALA A 149 -15.04 7.67 -5.43
C ALA A 149 -14.03 8.11 -4.36
N MET A 150 -14.02 7.41 -3.23
CA MET A 150 -13.06 7.57 -2.14
C MET A 150 -12.04 6.45 -2.19
N PHE A 151 -10.76 6.81 -2.11
CA PHE A 151 -9.62 5.91 -2.16
C PHE A 151 -9.03 5.67 -0.76
N ALA A 152 -8.54 4.46 -0.56
CA ALA A 152 -7.76 4.05 0.60
C ALA A 152 -6.65 3.08 0.18
N THR A 153 -5.61 2.97 0.99
CA THR A 153 -4.51 2.01 0.78
C THR A 153 -4.94 0.57 1.08
N THR A 154 -4.21 -0.39 0.52
CA THR A 154 -4.43 -1.83 0.74
C THR A 154 -3.33 -2.45 1.61
N LYS A 155 -3.48 -3.74 1.93
CA LYS A 155 -2.40 -4.52 2.57
C LYS A 155 -1.17 -4.65 1.67
N LEU A 156 -1.36 -4.72 0.34
CA LEU A 156 -0.24 -4.83 -0.60
C LEU A 156 0.62 -3.56 -0.60
N PHE A 157 0.00 -2.39 -0.40
CA PHE A 157 0.75 -1.16 -0.16
C PHE A 157 1.63 -1.29 1.09
N LEU A 158 1.05 -1.72 2.22
CA LEU A 158 1.80 -1.90 3.47
C LEU A 158 2.95 -2.91 3.29
N ASP A 159 2.70 -4.03 2.61
CA ASP A 159 3.72 -5.03 2.31
C ASP A 159 4.83 -4.50 1.41
N HIS A 160 4.52 -3.62 0.47
CA HIS A 160 5.52 -3.01 -0.41
C HIS A 160 6.43 -2.06 0.36
N PHE A 161 5.88 -1.33 1.33
CA PHE A 161 6.64 -0.38 2.17
C PHE A 161 7.20 -0.98 3.46
N ASN A 162 7.14 -2.31 3.63
CA ASN A 162 7.58 -3.02 4.84
C ASN A 162 6.86 -2.59 6.13
N LEU A 163 5.59 -2.22 6.04
CA LEU A 163 4.79 -1.75 7.17
C LEU A 163 3.83 -2.84 7.64
N LYS A 164 3.58 -2.90 8.96
CA LYS A 164 2.57 -3.77 9.58
C LYS A 164 1.20 -3.12 9.61
N SER A 165 1.16 -1.83 9.91
CA SER A 165 -0.04 -1.01 9.95
C SER A 165 0.25 0.39 9.41
N LEU A 166 -0.82 1.17 9.22
CA LEU A 166 -0.69 2.57 8.81
C LEU A 166 -0.12 3.47 9.90
N ASP A 167 -0.13 3.02 11.15
CA ASP A 167 0.39 3.78 12.29
C ASP A 167 1.92 3.83 12.34
N GLU A 168 2.59 2.93 11.59
CA GLU A 168 4.05 2.93 11.43
C GLU A 168 4.52 3.97 10.39
N LEU A 169 3.60 4.69 9.74
CA LEU A 169 3.96 5.79 8.86
C LEU A 169 4.55 6.96 9.68
N PRO A 170 5.70 7.54 9.27
CA PRO A 170 6.29 8.67 9.96
C PRO A 170 5.28 9.82 10.11
N PRO A 171 5.14 10.43 11.30
CA PRO A 171 4.24 11.56 11.45
C PRO A 171 4.66 12.72 10.55
N LEU A 172 3.67 13.45 10.02
CA LEU A 172 3.90 14.54 9.07
C LEU A 172 4.81 15.66 9.62
N ALA A 173 4.97 15.76 10.94
CA ALA A 173 5.90 16.68 11.59
C ALA A 173 7.37 16.29 11.35
N GLU A 174 7.70 15.01 11.49
CA GLU A 174 9.06 14.47 11.32
C GLU A 174 9.50 14.48 9.85
N LEU A 175 8.57 14.34 8.90
CA LEU A 175 8.87 14.44 7.46
C LEU A 175 9.44 15.80 7.04
N ARG A 176 9.26 16.86 7.83
CA ARG A 176 9.85 18.18 7.53
C ARG A 176 11.33 18.27 7.88
N GLU A 177 11.79 17.42 8.79
CA GLU A 177 13.16 17.36 9.28
C GLU A 177 14.01 16.36 8.49
N ILE A 178 13.38 15.42 7.80
CA ILE A 178 14.03 14.56 6.81
C ILE A 178 14.42 15.45 5.63
N GLU A 179 15.67 15.88 5.60
CA GLU A 179 16.27 16.44 4.39
C GLU A 179 16.13 15.39 3.28
N PRO A 180 15.60 15.75 2.10
CA PRO A 180 15.60 14.82 0.99
C PRO A 180 17.07 14.51 0.69
N ASP A 181 17.47 13.25 0.90
CA ASP A 181 18.76 12.79 0.40
C ASP A 181 18.88 13.24 -1.06
N PRO A 182 19.99 13.89 -1.45
CA PRO A 182 20.17 14.26 -2.84
C PRO A 182 20.16 12.98 -3.66
N VAL A 183 19.02 12.73 -4.31
CA VAL A 183 18.90 11.67 -5.29
C VAL A 183 19.93 12.02 -6.35
N LEU A 184 21.01 11.25 -6.42
CA LEU A 184 21.93 11.32 -7.55
C LEU A 184 21.06 11.10 -8.80
N ASP A 185 20.89 12.16 -9.59
CA ASP A 185 20.31 12.08 -10.93
C ASP A 185 21.25 11.22 -11.78
N PHE A 186 21.05 9.90 -11.71
CA PHE A 186 21.75 8.94 -12.58
C PHE A 186 21.34 9.08 -14.05
N ASP A 187 20.34 9.92 -14.34
CA ASP A 187 19.95 10.25 -15.72
C ASP A 187 21.02 11.12 -16.42
N ASP A 188 21.91 11.79 -15.67
CA ASP A 188 23.01 12.63 -16.19
C ASP A 188 24.41 12.12 -15.80
N ALA A 189 24.53 10.92 -15.23
CA ALA A 189 25.84 10.35 -14.95
C ALA A 189 26.54 10.00 -16.29
N PRO A 190 27.66 10.67 -16.65
CA PRO A 190 28.33 10.40 -17.91
C PRO A 190 28.78 8.93 -17.92
N VAL A 191 28.34 8.19 -18.93
CA VAL A 191 28.82 6.82 -19.17
C VAL A 191 30.35 6.88 -19.24
N PRO A 192 31.09 6.07 -18.44
CA PRO A 192 32.54 6.05 -18.51
C PRO A 192 32.98 5.76 -19.95
N PRO A 193 33.93 6.53 -20.53
CA PRO A 193 34.27 6.43 -21.94
C PRO A 193 34.66 5.01 -22.37
N GLY A 194 35.27 4.22 -21.47
CA GLY A 194 35.62 2.82 -21.75
C GLY A 194 34.44 1.85 -21.91
N LEU A 195 33.26 2.16 -21.35
CA LEU A 195 32.03 1.38 -21.56
C LEU A 195 31.36 1.74 -22.89
N GLN A 196 31.46 3.01 -23.29
CA GLN A 196 31.00 3.48 -24.60
C GLN A 196 31.86 2.88 -25.72
N GLU A 197 33.18 2.88 -25.57
CA GLU A 197 34.11 2.27 -26.53
C GLU A 197 33.91 0.77 -26.72
N LEU A 198 33.55 0.04 -25.65
CA LEU A 198 33.23 -1.39 -25.74
C LEU A 198 31.89 -1.66 -26.41
N ALA A 199 30.90 -0.79 -26.20
CA ALA A 199 29.61 -0.87 -26.89
C ALA A 199 29.76 -0.56 -28.38
N ASP A 200 30.51 0.48 -28.72
CA ASP A 200 30.81 0.88 -30.10
C ASP A 200 31.67 -0.17 -30.83
N ALA A 201 32.58 -0.85 -30.12
CA ALA A 201 33.38 -1.95 -30.68
C ALA A 201 32.61 -3.26 -30.88
N SER A 202 31.50 -3.45 -30.15
CA SER A 202 30.63 -4.63 -30.27
C SER A 202 29.47 -4.42 -31.25
N ALA A 203 29.26 -3.20 -31.75
CA ALA A 203 28.29 -2.91 -32.79
C ALA A 203 28.83 -3.38 -34.14
N GLU A 204 28.14 -4.34 -34.78
CA GLU A 204 28.40 -4.64 -36.19
C GLU A 204 28.06 -3.39 -37.01
N PRO A 205 28.82 -3.07 -38.08
CA PRO A 205 28.51 -1.93 -38.94
C PRO A 205 27.18 -2.20 -39.66
N GLU A 206 26.08 -1.66 -39.13
CA GLU A 206 24.85 -1.56 -39.90
C GLU A 206 25.14 -0.69 -41.13
N GLU A 207 24.74 -1.18 -42.30
CA GLU A 207 24.76 -0.38 -43.52
C GLU A 207 24.05 0.96 -43.26
N PRO A 208 24.56 2.08 -43.77
CA PRO A 208 23.94 3.38 -43.56
C PRO A 208 22.55 3.34 -44.18
N LYS A 209 21.51 3.14 -43.35
CA LYS A 209 20.16 3.52 -43.71
C LYS A 209 20.21 5.02 -43.88
N GLU A 210 20.01 5.46 -45.11
CA GLU A 210 19.85 6.88 -45.42
C GLU A 210 18.82 7.44 -44.44
N GLU A 211 19.30 8.26 -43.51
CA GLU A 211 18.42 9.10 -42.71
C GLU A 211 17.71 9.99 -43.72
N THR A 212 16.50 9.61 -44.12
CA THR A 212 15.60 10.53 -44.78
C THR A 212 15.34 11.61 -43.75
N SER A 213 16.03 12.74 -43.93
CA SER A 213 15.85 13.97 -43.18
C SER A 213 14.35 14.16 -42.92
N PHE A 214 13.99 14.57 -41.71
CA PHE A 214 12.61 14.84 -41.31
C PHE A 214 11.86 15.73 -42.33
N HIS A 215 12.61 16.55 -43.06
CA HIS A 215 12.10 17.38 -44.16
C HIS A 215 11.63 16.59 -45.39
N THR A 216 12.32 15.50 -45.74
CA THR A 216 11.92 14.57 -46.83
C THR A 216 10.62 13.85 -46.47
N LEU A 217 10.48 13.40 -45.22
CA LEU A 217 9.26 12.75 -44.74
C LEU A 217 8.07 13.74 -44.70
N LEU A 218 8.32 15.02 -44.38
CA LEU A 218 7.31 16.08 -44.44
C LEU A 218 6.83 16.36 -45.87
N LEU A 219 7.74 16.39 -46.85
CA LEU A 219 7.40 16.57 -48.26
C LEU A 219 6.62 15.39 -48.83
N GLU A 220 6.92 14.18 -48.36
CA GLU A 220 6.18 12.97 -48.74
C GLU A 220 4.76 12.96 -48.16
N LEU A 221 4.59 13.48 -46.93
CA LEU A 221 3.27 13.65 -46.30
C LEU A 221 2.41 14.69 -47.03
N ASP A 222 2.98 15.85 -47.39
CA ASP A 222 2.30 16.89 -48.18
C ASP A 222 1.84 16.35 -49.55
N SER A 223 2.68 15.55 -50.21
CA SER A 223 2.33 14.89 -51.48
C SER A 223 1.21 13.85 -51.33
N MET A 224 1.07 13.23 -50.16
CA MET A 224 -0.02 12.28 -49.90
C MET A 224 -1.34 13.00 -49.58
N GLU A 225 -1.30 14.19 -48.99
CA GLU A 225 -2.49 15.02 -48.73
C GLU A 225 -3.11 15.61 -50.00
N GLU A 226 -2.33 15.92 -51.04
CA GLU A 226 -2.85 16.43 -52.33
C GLU A 226 -3.76 15.43 -53.08
N GLY A 227 -3.70 14.14 -52.74
CA GLY A 227 -4.53 13.09 -53.34
C GLY A 227 -5.82 12.77 -52.57
N ILE A 228 -5.99 13.32 -51.36
CA ILE A 228 -7.17 13.06 -50.53
C ILE A 228 -8.23 14.10 -50.89
N LYS A 229 -9.22 13.69 -51.68
CA LYS A 229 -10.44 14.47 -51.87
C LYS A 229 -11.16 14.59 -50.54
N THR A 230 -11.07 15.76 -49.92
CA THR A 230 -11.95 16.14 -48.81
C THR A 230 -13.33 16.47 -49.38
N ASP A 231 -14.12 15.44 -49.68
CA ASP A 231 -15.54 15.58 -49.98
C ASP A 231 -16.29 15.80 -48.66
N PHE A 232 -16.18 17.03 -48.13
CA PHE A 232 -16.92 17.49 -46.95
C PHE A 232 -18.12 18.38 -47.34
N ASP A 233 -18.70 18.14 -48.52
CA ASP A 233 -19.88 18.88 -49.02
C ASP A 233 -21.19 18.05 -48.93
N ASP A 234 -21.14 16.82 -48.43
CA ASP A 234 -22.30 15.91 -48.35
C ASP A 234 -22.99 15.87 -46.96
N LEU A 235 -22.46 16.59 -45.96
CA LEU A 235 -23.04 16.63 -44.61
C LEU A 235 -23.77 17.94 -44.26
N LEU A 236 -23.93 18.85 -45.22
CA LEU A 236 -24.58 20.16 -45.01
C LEU A 236 -25.78 20.43 -45.92
N ARG A 237 -26.22 19.47 -46.75
CA ARG A 237 -27.34 19.67 -47.69
C ARG A 237 -28.74 19.37 -47.18
N ASP A 238 -28.91 18.77 -45.99
CA ASP A 238 -30.24 18.39 -45.48
C ASP A 238 -30.91 19.43 -44.56
N VAL A 239 -30.36 20.64 -44.40
CA VAL A 239 -30.92 21.64 -43.44
C VAL A 239 -31.31 22.97 -44.10
N ALA A 240 -31.18 23.12 -45.42
CA ALA A 240 -31.52 24.38 -46.09
C ALA A 240 -32.35 24.14 -47.35
N ASP A 241 -33.62 23.77 -47.19
CA ASP A 241 -34.73 24.16 -48.06
C ASP A 241 -36.08 23.67 -47.46
N GLY A 242 -36.78 24.54 -46.72
CA GLY A 242 -38.24 24.43 -46.51
C GLY A 242 -38.96 24.94 -47.76
N GLU A 243 -40.16 24.53 -48.19
CA GLU A 243 -41.42 24.04 -47.59
C GLU A 243 -42.31 23.47 -48.75
N PRO A 244 -43.59 23.03 -48.61
CA PRO A 244 -44.45 22.89 -47.43
C PRO A 244 -45.14 21.51 -47.27
N MET A 245 -45.59 21.27 -46.04
CA MET A 245 -46.58 20.24 -45.73
C MET A 245 -47.92 20.51 -46.46
N ARG A 246 -48.44 19.47 -47.11
CA ARG A 246 -49.86 19.36 -47.49
C ARG A 246 -50.48 18.13 -46.85
N SER A 247 -51.59 18.40 -46.18
CA SER A 247 -52.55 17.52 -45.53
C SER A 247 -53.01 16.33 -46.37
N GLY A 248 -53.21 15.19 -45.70
CA GLY A 248 -54.00 14.06 -46.21
C GLY A 248 -54.32 13.07 -45.09
N PHE A 249 -55.50 13.23 -44.48
CA PHE A 249 -56.18 12.25 -43.64
C PHE A 249 -56.67 11.06 -44.50
N GLU A 250 -56.83 9.88 -43.85
CA GLU A 250 -57.80 8.76 -44.07
C GLU A 250 -57.10 7.43 -43.69
N SER A 251 -57.32 6.87 -42.49
CA SER A 251 -58.36 5.88 -42.10
C SER A 251 -58.45 4.65 -43.01
N ASP A 252 -58.18 3.45 -42.50
CA ASP A 252 -59.23 2.44 -42.22
C ASP A 252 -58.67 1.22 -41.47
N SER A 253 -59.58 0.54 -40.80
CA SER A 253 -59.45 -0.54 -39.83
C SER A 253 -59.44 -1.93 -40.49
N VAL A 254 -59.24 -2.99 -39.70
CA VAL A 254 -60.11 -4.18 -39.56
C VAL A 254 -59.31 -5.43 -39.11
N GLU A 255 -60.00 -6.21 -38.27
CA GLU A 255 -59.66 -7.22 -37.29
C GLU A 255 -59.23 -8.63 -37.78
N ALA A 256 -58.90 -9.47 -36.78
CA ALA A 256 -58.45 -10.87 -36.73
C ALA A 256 -59.48 -11.94 -37.23
N PRO A 257 -59.15 -13.26 -37.20
CA PRO A 257 -59.40 -14.10 -36.00
C PRO A 257 -58.38 -15.28 -35.75
N VAL A 258 -58.00 -15.64 -34.50
CA VAL A 258 -58.50 -16.65 -33.50
C VAL A 258 -58.23 -18.15 -33.79
N GLU A 259 -57.60 -18.84 -32.82
CA GLU A 259 -57.78 -20.21 -32.25
C GLU A 259 -56.42 -20.77 -31.73
N ALA A 260 -56.20 -21.46 -30.60
CA ALA A 260 -56.99 -21.94 -29.46
C ALA A 260 -56.02 -22.37 -28.31
N GLU A 261 -56.46 -22.32 -27.05
CA GLU A 261 -55.84 -22.92 -25.83
C GLU A 261 -56.21 -24.44 -25.70
N PRO A 262 -55.73 -25.28 -24.72
CA PRO A 262 -55.23 -24.97 -23.36
C PRO A 262 -54.11 -25.88 -22.76
N GLU A 263 -53.60 -25.54 -21.57
CA GLU A 263 -53.60 -26.40 -20.35
C GLU A 263 -52.92 -25.70 -19.15
N ALA A 264 -53.49 -25.94 -17.97
CA ALA A 264 -53.24 -25.27 -16.70
C ALA A 264 -52.58 -26.22 -15.68
N GLU A 265 -51.86 -25.68 -14.70
CA GLU A 265 -52.10 -25.89 -13.25
C GLU A 265 -51.26 -24.91 -12.38
N PRO A 266 -51.68 -24.60 -11.12
CA PRO A 266 -51.27 -23.41 -10.38
C PRO A 266 -50.51 -23.68 -9.05
N GLU A 267 -49.62 -22.77 -8.67
CA GLU A 267 -49.05 -22.57 -7.31
C GLU A 267 -48.58 -21.09 -7.28
N ASP A 268 -48.67 -20.27 -6.26
CA ASP A 268 -49.24 -20.27 -4.91
C ASP A 268 -49.24 -18.79 -4.47
N ASP A 269 -50.00 -18.47 -3.43
CA ASP A 269 -50.23 -17.14 -2.86
C ASP A 269 -48.98 -16.26 -2.65
N PHE A 270 -49.09 -14.95 -2.96
CA PHE A 270 -48.31 -13.92 -2.27
C PHE A 270 -49.16 -12.65 -2.07
N GLU A 271 -49.57 -12.46 -0.81
CA GLU A 271 -50.17 -11.23 -0.30
C GLU A 271 -49.17 -10.06 -0.34
N PRO A 272 -49.64 -8.80 -0.43
CA PRO A 272 -48.76 -7.64 -0.40
C PRO A 272 -48.22 -7.41 1.02
N GLU A 273 -46.90 -7.37 1.17
CA GLU A 273 -46.24 -7.05 2.43
C GLU A 273 -46.68 -5.66 2.93
N SER A 274 -47.32 -5.70 4.10
CA SER A 274 -47.70 -4.59 4.95
C SER A 274 -46.48 -3.80 5.43
N GLU A 275 -46.63 -2.48 5.48
CA GLU A 275 -45.75 -1.55 6.16
C GLU A 275 -45.43 -2.02 7.60
N PHE A 276 -44.17 -2.32 7.86
CA PHE A 276 -43.68 -2.71 9.18
C PHE A 276 -43.31 -1.43 9.95
N GLU A 277 -44.22 -0.94 10.80
CA GLU A 277 -43.88 0.00 11.85
C GLU A 277 -43.11 -0.74 12.96
N PRO A 278 -41.92 -0.30 13.37
CA PRO A 278 -41.25 -0.92 14.52
C PRO A 278 -41.92 -0.45 15.81
N GLU A 279 -42.56 -1.38 16.53
CA GLU A 279 -42.97 -1.19 17.93
C GLU A 279 -41.74 -0.94 18.80
N PHE A 280 -41.76 0.20 19.48
CA PHE A 280 -40.72 0.63 20.42
C PHE A 280 -40.95 -0.06 21.77
N GLU A 281 -40.07 -0.99 22.14
CA GLU A 281 -40.04 -1.52 23.51
C GLU A 281 -39.66 -0.39 24.50
N PRO A 282 -40.40 -0.19 25.60
CA PRO A 282 -40.04 0.83 26.58
C PRO A 282 -38.80 0.40 27.37
N GLU A 283 -37.85 1.33 27.49
CA GLU A 283 -36.65 1.20 28.33
C GLU A 283 -37.02 0.84 29.78
N PRO A 284 -36.24 -0.04 30.46
CA PRO A 284 -36.47 -0.33 31.87
C PRO A 284 -36.08 0.89 32.72
N GLU A 285 -36.97 1.27 33.63
CA GLU A 285 -36.71 2.32 34.64
C GLU A 285 -35.53 1.93 35.54
N PRO A 286 -34.70 2.90 35.98
CA PRO A 286 -33.57 2.62 36.86
C PRO A 286 -34.07 2.25 38.26
N GLU A 287 -33.75 1.03 38.69
CA GLU A 287 -33.91 0.59 40.06
C GLU A 287 -33.04 1.46 40.99
N GLN A 288 -33.62 1.85 42.12
CA GLN A 288 -32.95 2.63 43.17
C GLN A 288 -31.86 1.77 43.80
N GLU A 289 -30.59 2.12 43.54
CA GLU A 289 -29.45 1.54 44.23
C GLU A 289 -29.38 2.09 45.66
N ASP A 290 -29.75 1.24 46.61
CA ASP A 290 -29.38 1.38 48.02
C ASP A 290 -27.84 1.30 48.16
N ASP A 291 -27.26 2.44 48.54
CA ASP A 291 -26.06 2.66 49.35
C ASP A 291 -25.05 1.50 49.45
N VAL A 292 -23.95 1.58 48.68
CA VAL A 292 -22.69 0.89 49.02
C VAL A 292 -21.52 1.87 48.94
N LEU A 293 -21.10 2.28 50.13
CA LEU A 293 -20.02 3.20 50.52
C LEU A 293 -18.59 2.81 50.04
N GLY A 294 -18.44 2.11 48.91
CA GLY A 294 -17.14 1.62 48.40
C GLY A 294 -16.66 2.25 47.09
N VAL A 295 -17.55 2.81 46.27
CA VAL A 295 -17.20 3.27 44.91
C VAL A 295 -16.47 4.63 44.95
N ALA A 296 -16.83 5.51 45.88
CA ALA A 296 -16.15 6.80 46.06
C ALA A 296 -14.71 6.63 46.56
N GLU A 297 -14.49 5.71 47.50
CA GLU A 297 -13.17 5.42 48.07
C GLU A 297 -12.25 4.70 47.06
N ALA A 298 -12.83 3.85 46.20
CA ALA A 298 -12.11 3.23 45.09
C ALA A 298 -11.70 4.25 44.02
N ARG A 299 -12.58 5.23 43.72
CA ARG A 299 -12.30 6.31 42.76
C ARG A 299 -11.23 7.26 43.26
N GLU A 300 -11.21 7.57 44.56
CA GLU A 300 -10.18 8.42 45.17
C GLU A 300 -8.81 7.72 45.19
N LYS A 301 -8.77 6.41 45.49
CA LYS A 301 -7.53 5.60 45.40
C LYS A 301 -6.99 5.51 43.97
N LEU A 302 -7.87 5.40 42.97
CA LEU A 302 -7.48 5.39 41.56
C LEU A 302 -6.94 6.75 41.11
N LEU A 303 -7.61 7.85 41.49
CA LEU A 303 -7.13 9.21 41.20
C LEU A 303 -5.77 9.50 41.87
N ALA A 304 -5.57 9.03 43.10
CA ALA A 304 -4.28 9.16 43.79
C ALA A 304 -3.17 8.28 43.18
N ALA A 305 -3.52 7.12 42.62
CA ALA A 305 -2.57 6.25 41.92
C ALA A 305 -2.16 6.81 40.55
N VAL A 306 -3.11 7.36 39.80
CA VAL A 306 -2.83 8.04 38.52
C VAL A 306 -1.97 9.28 38.75
N ALA A 307 -2.26 10.09 39.77
CA ALA A 307 -1.44 11.25 40.14
C ALA A 307 0.00 10.90 40.59
N ARG A 308 0.28 9.66 41.01
CA ARG A 308 1.65 9.18 41.28
C ARG A 308 2.39 8.73 40.02
N LEU A 309 1.66 8.27 39.00
CA LEU A 309 2.25 7.87 37.71
C LEU A 309 2.51 9.06 36.80
N GLU A 310 1.84 10.19 37.05
CA GLU A 310 1.94 11.43 36.26
C GLU A 310 3.02 12.40 36.80
N GLN A 311 3.68 12.05 37.91
CA GLN A 311 4.88 12.78 38.35
C GLN A 311 6.08 12.31 37.52
N PRO A 312 6.76 13.21 36.77
CA PRO A 312 8.00 12.83 36.11
C PRO A 312 9.01 12.39 37.18
N ALA A 313 9.66 11.25 36.95
CA ALA A 313 10.77 10.82 37.78
C ALA A 313 11.79 11.97 37.88
N PRO A 314 12.37 12.25 39.06
CA PRO A 314 13.42 13.25 39.13
C PRO A 314 14.55 12.79 38.21
N GLU A 315 14.84 13.59 37.19
CA GLU A 315 16.01 13.38 36.35
C GLU A 315 17.24 13.34 37.28
N PRO A 316 18.14 12.35 37.13
CA PRO A 316 19.37 12.33 37.90
C PRO A 316 20.09 13.64 37.62
N SER A 317 20.53 14.31 38.68
CA SER A 317 21.22 15.58 38.53
C SER A 317 22.51 15.35 37.74
N ALA A 318 22.84 16.24 36.79
CA ALA A 318 24.05 16.11 35.96
C ALA A 318 25.36 15.98 36.77
N GLU A 319 25.33 16.36 38.06
CA GLU A 319 26.44 16.17 39.01
C GLU A 319 26.58 14.71 39.49
N GLU A 320 25.49 13.94 39.57
CA GLU A 320 25.50 12.51 39.93
C GLU A 320 25.92 11.63 38.75
N GLU A 321 25.49 11.93 37.53
CA GLU A 321 25.92 11.19 36.32
C GLU A 321 27.43 11.33 36.06
N LEU A 322 27.99 12.54 36.27
CA LEU A 322 29.44 12.78 36.20
C LEU A 322 30.21 11.99 37.27
N SER A 323 29.63 11.80 38.46
CA SER A 323 30.25 11.03 39.54
C SER A 323 30.25 9.53 39.26
N GLU A 324 29.22 9.00 38.60
CA GLU A 324 29.17 7.59 38.21
C GLU A 324 30.14 7.30 37.04
N GLU A 325 30.19 8.19 36.05
CA GLU A 325 31.11 8.06 34.91
C GLU A 325 32.59 8.15 35.35
N GLU A 326 32.92 9.03 36.30
CA GLU A 326 34.26 9.10 36.89
C GLU A 326 34.64 7.84 37.69
N ALA A 327 33.67 7.21 38.37
CA ALA A 327 33.89 5.97 39.11
C ALA A 327 34.12 4.78 38.17
N GLU A 328 33.36 4.69 37.08
CA GLU A 328 33.53 3.66 36.04
C GLU A 328 34.86 3.82 35.29
N ALA A 329 35.23 5.05 34.92
CA ALA A 329 36.51 5.32 34.26
C ALA A 329 37.70 4.94 35.15
N ARG A 330 37.59 5.15 36.47
CA ARG A 330 38.63 4.78 37.43
C ARG A 330 38.74 3.27 37.62
N ALA A 331 37.62 2.55 37.66
CA ALA A 331 37.61 1.09 37.72
C ALA A 331 38.19 0.46 36.45
N LEU A 332 37.89 1.03 35.27
CA LEU A 332 38.46 0.59 34.00
C LEU A 332 39.98 0.81 33.95
N ALA A 333 40.46 1.97 34.43
CA ALA A 333 41.89 2.25 34.48
C ALA A 333 42.65 1.29 35.41
N GLU A 334 42.08 0.96 36.57
CA GLU A 334 42.67 0.01 37.51
C GLU A 334 42.69 -1.42 36.94
N ALA A 335 41.65 -1.83 36.22
CA ALA A 335 41.61 -3.11 35.52
C ALA A 335 42.68 -3.22 34.42
N ILE A 336 42.87 -2.16 33.63
CA ILE A 336 43.91 -2.09 32.58
C ILE A 336 45.31 -2.13 33.22
N GLU A 337 45.52 -1.46 34.34
CA GLU A 337 46.81 -1.44 35.03
C GLU A 337 47.13 -2.79 35.72
N ALA A 338 46.11 -3.49 36.21
CA ALA A 338 46.24 -4.85 36.73
C ALA A 338 46.59 -5.85 35.61
N GLU A 339 45.91 -5.78 34.46
CA GLU A 339 46.20 -6.62 33.29
C GLU A 339 47.61 -6.33 32.75
N ARG A 340 48.04 -5.07 32.78
CA ARG A 340 49.39 -4.69 32.36
C ARG A 340 50.48 -5.20 33.31
N ARG A 341 50.19 -5.32 34.62
CA ARG A 341 51.10 -5.97 35.59
C ARG A 341 51.21 -7.47 35.37
N GLU A 342 50.11 -8.15 35.01
CA GLU A 342 50.13 -9.58 34.71
C GLU A 342 50.95 -9.93 33.44
N PHE A 343 51.20 -8.94 32.56
CA PHE A 343 52.03 -9.10 31.38
C PHE A 343 53.52 -8.71 31.57
N GLU A 344 53.90 -8.07 32.68
CA GLU A 344 55.28 -7.64 32.97
C GLU A 344 56.04 -8.54 33.97
N ASP A 345 55.37 -9.48 34.65
CA ASP A 345 55.96 -10.60 35.43
C ASP A 345 56.04 -11.89 34.60
#